data_AF-A0A2L0F4U3-F1
#
_entry.id   AF-A0A2L0F4U3-F1
#
_cell.length_a   1.000
_cell.length_b   1.000
_cell.length_c   1.000
_cell.angle_alpha   90.00
_cell.angle_beta   90.00
_cell.angle_gamma   90.00
#
_symmetry.space_group_name_H-M   'P 1'
#
loop_
_entity.id
_entity.type
_entity.pdbx_description
1 polymer ?
#
loop_
_entity_poly.entity_id
_entity_poly.type
_entity_poly.pdbx_seq_one_letter_code
_entity_poly.pdbx_strand_id
1 'polypeptide(L)'
;MRDAETARDRPGEDRSEAEGVVRRNIQALLQVRTELERKKGFQERLADTITAFTGSMTFVFLHAAVFGGWILVNTGIVPFIKPFDPFPFVMLAMIASVEAIFLSTFVLISQNRMQALADKRADLDLQVNLLAEHEITRLIELVDGISRHLGVDRPNDPHLEELKKDVHPEVVLEEIERAEQDAADESIRTSP
;
A
#
# COMPACT_ATOMS: atom_id res chain seq x y z
N MET A 1 -35.44 -38.18 -37.54
CA MET A 1 -36.49 -37.74 -36.59
C MET A 1 -35.80 -37.63 -35.24
N ARG A 2 -35.63 -36.40 -34.75
CA ARG A 2 -35.35 -36.00 -33.35
C ARG A 2 -34.33 -36.82 -32.57
N ASP A 3 -33.11 -36.30 -32.48
CA ASP A 3 -32.26 -36.36 -31.28
C ASP A 3 -31.41 -35.07 -31.26
N ALA A 4 -32.11 -33.94 -31.17
CA ALA A 4 -31.54 -32.62 -30.99
C ALA A 4 -32.12 -32.05 -29.70
N GLU A 5 -31.82 -32.69 -28.57
CA GLU A 5 -32.36 -32.25 -27.28
C GLU A 5 -31.51 -32.76 -26.11
N THR A 6 -30.34 -32.17 -25.89
CA THR A 6 -29.74 -32.00 -24.54
C THR A 6 -28.48 -31.14 -24.62
N ALA A 7 -28.63 -29.89 -25.07
CA ALA A 7 -27.65 -28.84 -24.79
C ALA A 7 -28.42 -27.65 -24.21
N ARG A 8 -29.06 -27.89 -23.07
CA ARG A 8 -29.69 -26.82 -22.29
C ARG A 8 -28.58 -26.19 -21.45
N ASP A 9 -27.81 -25.33 -22.09
CA ASP A 9 -26.96 -24.33 -21.44
C ASP A 9 -27.80 -23.65 -20.35
N ARG A 10 -27.41 -23.83 -19.08
CA ARG A 10 -28.09 -23.23 -17.92
C ARG A 10 -27.22 -22.07 -17.41
N PRO A 11 -27.31 -20.87 -18.02
CA PRO A 11 -26.50 -19.71 -17.65
C PRO A 11 -26.71 -19.19 -16.21
N GLY A 12 -27.59 -19.81 -15.42
CA GLY A 12 -27.82 -19.51 -14.00
C GLY A 12 -26.99 -20.34 -13.01
N GLU A 13 -26.54 -21.55 -13.36
CA GLU A 13 -25.74 -22.40 -12.46
C GLU A 13 -24.28 -21.91 -12.39
N ASP A 14 -23.64 -21.63 -13.53
CA ASP A 14 -22.26 -21.09 -13.59
C ASP A 14 -22.11 -19.73 -12.89
N ARG A 15 -23.14 -18.87 -13.01
CA ARG A 15 -23.15 -17.57 -12.31
C ARG A 15 -23.24 -17.75 -10.80
N SER A 16 -24.05 -18.69 -10.34
CA SER A 16 -24.21 -18.99 -8.91
C SER A 16 -22.94 -19.63 -8.30
N GLU A 17 -22.21 -20.45 -9.06
CA GLU A 17 -20.94 -21.02 -8.61
C GLU A 17 -19.82 -19.98 -8.57
N ALA A 18 -19.68 -19.17 -9.64
CA ALA A 18 -18.70 -18.09 -9.68
C ALA A 18 -18.93 -17.07 -8.56
N GLU A 19 -20.18 -16.68 -8.31
CA GLU A 19 -20.54 -15.80 -7.19
C GLU A 19 -20.24 -16.45 -5.82
N GLY A 20 -20.45 -17.77 -5.70
CA GLY A 20 -20.11 -18.54 -4.50
C GLY A 20 -18.61 -18.59 -4.21
N VAL A 21 -17.77 -18.72 -5.25
CA VAL A 21 -16.30 -18.71 -5.12
C VAL A 21 -15.80 -17.31 -4.76
N VAL A 22 -16.28 -16.27 -5.45
CA VAL A 22 -15.92 -14.87 -5.17
C VAL A 22 -16.29 -14.47 -3.74
N ARG A 23 -17.50 -14.80 -3.27
CA ARG A 23 -17.92 -14.51 -1.88
C ARG A 23 -17.04 -15.21 -0.85
N ARG A 24 -16.65 -16.46 -1.08
CA ARG A 24 -15.75 -17.22 -0.19
C ARG A 24 -14.37 -16.58 -0.11
N ASN A 25 -13.82 -16.17 -1.24
CA ASN A 25 -12.52 -15.50 -1.33
C ASN A 25 -12.57 -14.14 -0.62
N ILE A 26 -13.64 -13.35 -0.81
CA ILE A 26 -13.84 -12.09 -0.10
C ILE A 26 -13.93 -12.32 1.41
N GLN A 27 -14.68 -13.34 1.86
CA GLN A 27 -14.77 -13.66 3.28
C GLN A 27 -13.42 -14.09 3.88
N ALA A 28 -12.64 -14.92 3.17
CA ALA A 28 -11.31 -15.32 3.60
C ALA A 28 -10.37 -14.11 3.74
N LEU A 29 -10.39 -13.20 2.76
CA LEU A 29 -9.61 -11.94 2.82
C LEU A 29 -10.04 -11.05 3.99
N LEU A 30 -11.35 -10.90 4.22
CA LEU A 30 -11.86 -10.12 5.34
C LEU A 30 -11.48 -10.74 6.69
N GLN A 31 -11.52 -12.06 6.82
CA GLN A 31 -11.09 -12.76 8.04
C GLN A 31 -9.60 -12.52 8.32
N VAL A 32 -8.74 -12.69 7.31
CA VAL A 32 -7.30 -12.43 7.44
C VAL A 32 -7.04 -10.97 7.83
N ARG A 33 -7.70 -9.99 7.20
CA ARG A 33 -7.56 -8.58 7.59
C ARG A 33 -8.02 -8.33 9.03
N THR A 34 -9.12 -8.94 9.44
CA THR A 34 -9.66 -8.79 10.80
C THR A 34 -8.72 -9.39 11.83
N GLU A 35 -8.08 -10.53 11.54
CA GLU A 35 -7.07 -11.13 12.41
C GLU A 35 -5.80 -10.28 12.53
N LEU A 36 -5.34 -9.69 11.42
CA LEU A 36 -4.22 -8.75 11.43
C LEU A 36 -4.54 -7.50 12.24
N GLU A 37 -5.74 -6.94 12.07
CA GLU A 37 -6.25 -5.82 12.86
C GLU A 37 -6.34 -6.16 14.36
N ARG A 38 -6.75 -7.39 14.71
CA ARG A 38 -6.86 -7.85 16.10
C ARG A 38 -5.52 -8.09 16.77
N LYS A 39 -4.46 -8.34 15.98
CA LYS A 39 -3.09 -8.51 16.47
C LYS A 39 -2.35 -7.18 16.66
N LYS A 40 -2.92 -6.05 16.21
CA LYS A 40 -2.32 -4.72 16.41
C LYS A 40 -2.21 -4.41 17.91
N GLY A 41 -1.00 -4.09 18.35
CA GLY A 41 -0.73 -3.67 19.72
C GLY A 41 -1.38 -2.32 20.05
N PHE A 42 -1.48 -1.99 21.33
CA PHE A 42 -2.03 -0.70 21.80
C PHE A 42 -1.32 0.50 21.15
N GLN A 43 0.01 0.44 21.03
CA GLN A 43 0.82 1.49 20.41
C GLN A 43 0.49 1.69 18.93
N GLU A 44 0.20 0.61 18.21
CA GLU A 44 -0.07 0.62 16.78
C GLU A 44 -1.46 1.21 16.47
N ARG A 45 -2.44 0.91 17.33
CA ARG A 45 -3.78 1.52 17.28
C ARG A 45 -3.74 3.01 17.63
N LEU A 46 -2.92 3.39 18.60
CA LEU A 46 -2.71 4.79 18.95
C LEU A 46 -2.07 5.56 17.79
N ALA A 47 -1.03 4.99 17.17
CA ALA A 47 -0.40 5.57 15.98
C ALA A 47 -1.41 5.75 14.83
N ASP A 48 -2.22 4.72 14.52
CA ASP A 48 -3.28 4.81 13.49
C ASP A 48 -4.24 5.98 13.74
N THR A 49 -4.66 6.13 14.99
CA THR A 49 -5.61 7.18 15.40
C THR A 49 -4.98 8.57 15.27
N ILE A 50 -3.73 8.73 15.70
CA ILE A 50 -3.02 10.00 15.61
C ILE A 50 -2.75 10.36 14.15
N THR A 51 -2.33 9.42 13.31
CA THR A 51 -2.14 9.62 11.87
C THR A 51 -3.42 10.12 11.20
N ALA A 52 -4.55 9.45 11.47
CA ALA A 52 -5.84 9.82 10.92
C ALA A 52 -6.31 11.21 11.40
N PHE A 53 -6.01 11.55 12.65
CA PHE A 53 -6.38 12.82 13.26
C PHE A 53 -5.52 13.99 12.75
N THR A 54 -4.20 13.86 12.79
CA THR A 54 -3.25 14.90 12.34
C THR A 54 -3.35 15.16 10.83
N GLY A 55 -3.75 14.16 10.03
CA GLY A 55 -4.01 14.33 8.60
C GLY A 55 -5.36 14.97 8.24
N SER A 56 -6.22 15.29 9.22
CA SER A 56 -7.59 15.78 8.98
C SER A 56 -7.67 17.30 8.97
N MET A 57 -8.52 17.87 8.11
CA MET A 57 -8.86 19.30 8.17
C MET A 57 -9.52 19.71 9.49
N THR A 58 -10.20 18.80 10.17
CA THR A 58 -10.81 19.04 11.49
C THR A 58 -9.77 19.46 12.53
N PHE A 59 -8.57 18.88 12.46
CA PHE A 59 -7.46 19.21 13.36
C PHE A 59 -7.03 20.68 13.22
N VAL A 60 -6.94 21.16 11.98
CA VAL A 60 -6.56 22.54 11.65
C VAL A 60 -7.59 23.53 12.18
N PHE A 61 -8.88 23.26 11.96
CA PHE A 61 -9.95 24.13 12.47
C PHE A 61 -10.00 24.14 14.01
N LEU A 62 -9.77 22.99 14.66
CA LEU A 62 -9.69 22.92 16.12
C LEU A 62 -8.55 23.80 16.66
N HIS A 63 -7.35 23.71 16.09
CA HIS A 63 -6.20 24.54 16.50
C HIS A 63 -6.45 26.02 16.24
N ALA A 64 -7.02 26.37 15.08
CA ALA A 64 -7.38 27.75 14.77
C ALA A 64 -8.39 28.32 15.78
N ALA A 65 -9.38 27.53 16.19
CA ALA A 65 -10.36 27.92 17.20
C ALA A 65 -9.72 28.05 18.60
N VAL A 66 -8.85 27.12 19.00
CA VAL A 66 -8.15 27.15 20.29
C VAL A 66 -7.22 28.36 20.38
N PHE A 67 -6.33 28.56 19.40
CA PHE A 67 -5.42 29.70 19.39
C PHE A 67 -6.14 31.03 19.21
N GLY A 68 -7.14 31.08 18.31
CA GLY A 68 -7.97 32.27 18.11
C GLY A 68 -8.75 32.64 19.37
N GLY A 69 -9.34 31.66 20.06
CA GLY A 69 -10.02 31.84 21.33
C GLY A 69 -9.07 32.31 22.44
N TRP A 70 -7.88 31.74 22.52
CA TRP A 70 -6.85 32.15 23.49
C TRP A 70 -6.43 33.60 23.30
N ILE A 71 -6.18 34.01 22.05
CA ILE A 71 -5.83 35.40 21.71
C ILE A 71 -7.00 36.33 22.03
N LEU A 72 -8.24 35.95 21.70
CA LEU A 72 -9.42 36.79 21.98
C LEU A 72 -9.65 37.01 23.49
N VAL A 73 -9.43 35.98 24.30
CA VAL A 73 -9.52 36.09 25.76
C VAL A 73 -8.38 36.95 26.33
N ASN A 74 -7.16 36.80 25.83
CA ASN A 74 -5.98 37.49 26.36
C ASN A 74 -5.75 38.90 25.79
N THR A 75 -6.48 39.31 24.75
CA THR A 75 -6.49 40.69 24.23
C THR A 75 -7.33 41.66 25.08
N GLY A 76 -8.01 41.17 26.12
CA GLY A 76 -8.76 42.00 27.06
C GLY A 76 -10.10 42.51 26.51
N ILE A 77 -10.55 41.98 25.38
CA ILE A 77 -11.84 42.32 24.75
C ILE A 77 -13.02 41.70 25.53
N VAL A 78 -12.78 40.60 26.25
CA VAL A 78 -13.79 39.90 27.05
C VAL A 78 -13.95 40.60 28.41
N PRO A 79 -15.09 41.28 28.66
CA PRO A 79 -15.37 41.81 29.99
C PRO A 79 -15.44 40.63 30.96
N PHE A 80 -14.91 40.77 32.18
CA PHE A 80 -14.84 39.76 33.25
C PHE A 80 -13.63 38.80 33.29
N ILE A 81 -12.76 38.72 32.28
CA ILE A 81 -11.55 37.89 32.34
C ILE A 81 -10.30 38.78 32.35
N LYS A 82 -9.48 38.67 33.39
CA LYS A 82 -8.18 39.35 33.43
C LYS A 82 -7.22 38.62 32.47
N PRO A 83 -6.56 39.32 31.53
CA PRO A 83 -5.54 38.72 30.67
C PRO A 83 -4.46 38.05 31.53
N PHE A 84 -4.22 36.76 31.28
CA PHE A 84 -3.24 35.95 32.01
C PHE A 84 -1.98 35.69 31.18
N ASP A 85 -2.10 35.75 29.85
CA ASP A 85 -1.00 35.65 28.88
C ASP A 85 -1.05 36.86 27.94
N PRO A 86 -0.71 38.08 28.42
CA PRO A 86 -0.72 39.28 27.59
C PRO A 86 0.31 39.19 26.46
N PHE A 87 0.13 40.01 25.42
CA PHE A 87 1.08 40.12 24.32
C PHE A 87 2.51 40.30 24.86
N PRO A 88 3.48 39.45 24.48
CA PRO A 88 3.57 38.65 23.26
C PRO A 88 3.09 37.17 23.32
N PHE A 89 2.23 36.78 24.27
CA PHE A 89 1.67 35.41 24.38
C PHE A 89 2.72 34.32 24.62
N VAL A 90 3.59 34.51 25.61
CA VAL A 90 4.71 33.59 25.90
C VAL A 90 4.20 32.21 26.31
N MET A 91 3.10 32.13 27.06
CA MET A 91 2.60 30.84 27.54
C MET A 91 2.01 30.01 26.39
N LEU A 92 1.23 30.64 25.51
CA LEU A 92 0.76 30.01 24.28
C LEU A 92 1.92 29.50 23.42
N ALA A 93 2.94 30.33 23.21
CA ALA A 93 4.10 29.95 22.40
C ALA A 93 4.85 28.74 22.98
N MET A 94 5.05 28.71 24.30
CA MET A 94 5.69 27.59 24.99
C MET A 94 4.87 26.29 24.83
N ILE A 95 3.57 26.33 25.07
CA ILE A 95 2.70 25.15 24.91
C ILE A 95 2.69 24.67 23.46
N ALA A 96 2.50 25.59 22.50
CA ALA A 96 2.48 25.27 21.08
C ALA A 96 3.81 24.66 20.60
N SER A 97 4.96 25.13 21.11
CA SER A 97 6.27 24.56 20.75
C SER A 97 6.45 23.12 21.23
N VAL A 98 6.04 22.81 22.46
CA VAL A 98 6.09 21.44 22.99
C VAL A 98 5.14 20.54 22.20
N GLU A 99 3.92 21.02 21.93
CA GLU A 99 2.94 20.32 21.11
C GLU A 99 3.46 20.02 19.70
N ALA A 100 4.12 20.99 19.06
CA ALA A 100 4.72 20.81 17.73
C ALA A 100 5.79 19.70 17.69
N ILE A 101 6.61 19.57 18.74
CA ILE A 101 7.60 18.49 18.83
C ILE A 101 6.91 17.12 18.89
N PHE A 102 5.86 16.98 19.71
CA PHE A 102 5.09 15.73 19.79
C PHE A 102 4.42 15.41 18.44
N LEU A 103 3.75 16.39 17.82
CA LEU A 103 3.10 16.23 16.52
C LEU A 103 4.10 15.81 15.44
N SER A 104 5.25 16.49 15.35
CA SER A 104 6.31 16.15 14.40
C SER A 104 6.82 14.73 14.61
N THR A 105 7.03 14.31 15.86
CA THR A 105 7.47 12.95 16.20
C THR A 105 6.43 11.91 15.79
N PHE A 106 5.15 12.16 16.06
CA PHE A 106 4.07 11.25 15.64
C PHE A 106 3.93 11.18 14.12
N VAL A 107 4.06 12.31 13.42
CA VAL A 107 4.08 12.36 11.96
C VAL A 107 5.25 11.54 11.41
N LEU A 108 6.45 11.68 11.97
CA LEU A 108 7.63 10.94 11.54
C LEU A 108 7.47 9.43 11.77
N ILE A 109 6.96 9.02 12.94
CA ILE A 109 6.66 7.61 13.22
C ILE A 109 5.64 7.07 12.21
N SER A 110 4.59 7.84 11.93
CA SER A 110 3.59 7.46 10.94
C SER A 110 4.17 7.35 9.53
N GLN A 111 5.03 8.30 9.13
CA GLN A 111 5.69 8.32 7.83
C GLN A 111 6.60 7.11 7.67
N ASN A 112 7.47 6.83 8.64
CA ASN A 112 8.34 5.66 8.63
C ASN A 112 7.54 4.35 8.47
N ARG A 113 6.40 4.24 9.16
CA ARG A 113 5.54 3.06 9.05
C ARG A 113 4.86 2.96 7.67
N MET A 114 4.38 4.07 7.12
CA MET A 114 3.80 4.08 5.77
C MET A 114 4.84 3.74 4.71
N GLN A 115 6.07 4.22 4.87
CA GLN A 115 7.19 3.92 3.98
C GLN A 115 7.53 2.43 4.03
N ALA A 116 7.73 1.84 5.22
CA ALA A 116 7.99 0.41 5.36
C ALA A 116 6.86 -0.48 4.75
N LEU A 117 5.61 -0.04 4.84
CA LEU A 117 4.49 -0.71 4.19
C LEU A 117 4.49 -0.54 2.66
N ALA A 118 4.93 0.62 2.16
CA ALA A 118 5.06 0.88 0.73
C ALA A 118 6.19 0.04 0.12
N ASP A 119 7.35 -0.02 0.79
CA ASP A 119 8.50 -0.82 0.37
C ASP A 119 8.11 -2.30 0.25
N LYS A 120 7.49 -2.86 1.31
CA LYS A 120 7.01 -4.25 1.28
C LYS A 120 5.98 -4.52 0.16
N ARG A 121 5.16 -3.53 -0.21
CA ARG A 121 4.22 -3.68 -1.34
C ARG A 121 4.97 -3.68 -2.66
N ALA A 122 5.96 -2.80 -2.82
CA ALA A 122 6.80 -2.76 -4.02
C ALA A 122 7.52 -4.10 -4.23
N ASP A 123 8.06 -4.71 -3.17
CA ASP A 123 8.70 -6.03 -3.25
C ASP A 123 7.73 -7.13 -3.71
N LEU A 124 6.52 -7.15 -3.14
CA LEU A 124 5.49 -8.11 -3.53
C LEU A 124 5.02 -7.90 -4.97
N ASP A 125 4.84 -6.64 -5.38
CA ASP A 125 4.44 -6.29 -6.74
C ASP A 125 5.52 -6.71 -7.76
N LEU A 126 6.80 -6.53 -7.42
CA LEU A 126 7.92 -7.02 -8.21
C LEU A 126 7.89 -8.55 -8.35
N GLN A 127 7.72 -9.28 -7.25
CA GLN A 127 7.65 -10.75 -7.28
C GLN A 127 6.48 -11.25 -8.12
N VAL A 128 5.30 -10.64 -7.99
CA VAL A 128 4.12 -10.99 -8.79
C VAL A 128 4.37 -10.71 -10.28
N ASN A 129 5.01 -9.58 -10.61
CA ASN A 129 5.36 -9.26 -11.99
C ASN A 129 6.34 -10.26 -12.59
N LEU A 130 7.40 -10.63 -11.86
CA LEU A 130 8.36 -11.64 -12.33
C LEU A 130 7.70 -13.01 -12.54
N LEU A 131 6.82 -13.42 -11.60
CA LEU A 131 6.05 -14.65 -11.76
C LEU A 131 5.12 -14.59 -12.99
N ALA A 132 4.44 -13.46 -13.20
CA ALA A 132 3.59 -13.25 -14.36
C ALA A 132 4.39 -13.29 -15.68
N GLU A 133 5.58 -12.69 -15.71
CA GLU A 133 6.49 -12.79 -16.87
C GLU A 133 6.87 -14.24 -17.16
N HIS A 134 7.24 -15.02 -16.13
CA HIS A 134 7.54 -16.44 -16.29
C HIS A 134 6.34 -17.24 -16.82
N GLU A 135 5.14 -17.00 -16.27
CA GLU A 135 3.91 -17.66 -16.74
C GLU A 135 3.58 -17.27 -18.19
N ILE A 136 3.76 -16.01 -18.58
CA ILE A 136 3.58 -15.53 -19.95
C ILE A 136 4.57 -16.23 -20.90
N THR A 137 5.84 -16.34 -20.53
CA THR A 137 6.84 -17.05 -21.33
C THR A 137 6.43 -18.50 -21.56
N ARG A 138 5.98 -19.21 -20.51
CA ARG A 138 5.46 -20.58 -20.66
C ARG A 138 4.22 -20.64 -21.56
N LEU A 139 3.31 -19.68 -21.46
CA LEU A 139 2.15 -19.60 -22.36
C LEU A 139 2.60 -19.43 -23.81
N ILE A 140 3.60 -18.58 -24.07
CA ILE A 140 4.18 -18.41 -25.41
C ILE A 140 4.78 -19.72 -25.91
N GLU A 141 5.53 -20.45 -25.08
CA GLU A 141 6.10 -21.77 -25.43
C GLU A 141 5.02 -22.81 -25.75
N LEU A 142 3.95 -22.86 -24.95
CA LEU A 142 2.82 -23.77 -25.18
C LEU A 142 2.08 -23.44 -26.47
N VAL A 143 1.77 -22.16 -26.71
CA VAL A 143 1.12 -21.69 -27.94
C VAL A 143 2.01 -21.94 -29.15
N ASP A 144 3.32 -21.73 -29.02
CA ASP A 144 4.32 -22.08 -30.03
C ASP A 144 4.32 -23.59 -30.34
N GLY A 145 4.29 -24.43 -29.32
CA GLY A 145 4.18 -25.89 -29.47
C GLY A 145 2.92 -26.30 -30.23
N ILE A 146 1.77 -25.72 -29.88
CA ILE A 146 0.48 -25.97 -30.54
C ILE A 146 0.52 -25.51 -32.01
N SER A 147 1.04 -24.31 -32.28
CA SER A 147 1.14 -23.77 -33.64
C SER A 147 2.03 -24.63 -34.54
N ARG A 148 3.16 -25.13 -34.01
CA ARG A 148 4.02 -26.12 -34.71
C ARG A 148 3.25 -27.41 -35.01
N HIS A 149 2.50 -27.93 -34.04
CA HIS A 149 1.73 -29.17 -34.22
C HIS A 149 0.63 -29.03 -35.29
N LEU A 150 0.00 -27.85 -35.38
CA LEU A 150 -1.06 -27.56 -36.36
C LEU A 150 -0.53 -27.18 -37.76
N GLY A 151 0.79 -27.09 -37.94
CA GLY A 151 1.40 -26.73 -39.22
C GLY A 151 1.08 -25.30 -39.67
N VAL A 152 0.82 -24.39 -38.72
CA VAL A 152 0.56 -22.99 -39.03
C VAL A 152 1.88 -22.35 -39.43
N ASP A 153 1.96 -21.89 -40.68
CA ASP A 153 3.12 -21.15 -41.19
C ASP A 153 3.28 -19.87 -40.39
N ARG A 154 4.41 -19.76 -39.69
CA ARG A 154 4.72 -18.60 -38.85
C ARG A 154 5.76 -17.73 -39.52
N PRO A 155 5.53 -16.40 -39.62
CA PRO A 155 6.61 -15.47 -39.92
C PRO A 155 7.72 -15.68 -38.90
N ASN A 156 8.96 -15.74 -39.36
CA ASN A 156 10.13 -15.79 -38.49
C ASN A 156 10.26 -14.43 -37.78
N ASP A 157 9.54 -14.26 -36.67
CA ASP A 157 9.50 -13.03 -35.89
C ASP A 157 10.58 -13.07 -34.80
N PRO A 158 11.67 -12.29 -34.94
CA PRO A 158 12.75 -12.26 -33.96
C PRO A 158 12.29 -11.84 -32.56
N HIS A 159 11.22 -11.06 -32.45
CA HIS A 159 10.66 -10.65 -31.16
C HIS A 159 10.08 -11.84 -30.38
N LEU A 160 9.55 -12.86 -31.06
CA LEU A 160 8.97 -14.03 -30.40
C LEU A 160 10.05 -14.90 -29.74
N GLU A 161 11.23 -14.99 -30.36
CA GLU A 161 12.39 -15.70 -29.81
C GLU A 161 13.02 -14.96 -28.64
N GLU A 162 12.93 -13.62 -28.63
CA GLU A 162 13.33 -12.81 -27.48
C GLU A 162 12.39 -13.02 -26.28
N LEU A 163 11.07 -13.05 -26.51
CA LEU A 163 10.07 -13.29 -25.47
C LEU A 163 10.11 -14.72 -24.87
N LYS A 164 10.69 -15.69 -25.58
CA LYS A 164 10.89 -17.06 -25.08
C LYS A 164 12.12 -17.22 -24.20
N LYS A 165 12.99 -16.22 -24.12
CA LYS A 165 14.14 -16.28 -23.21
C LYS A 165 13.59 -16.21 -21.79
N ASP A 166 13.60 -17.36 -21.11
CA ASP A 166 13.02 -17.51 -19.78
C ASP A 166 13.64 -16.50 -18.80
N VAL A 167 12.78 -15.66 -18.23
CA VAL A 167 13.13 -14.80 -17.11
C VAL A 167 12.81 -15.61 -15.86
N HIS A 168 13.77 -16.41 -15.40
CA HIS A 168 13.62 -17.15 -14.16
C HIS A 168 13.49 -16.15 -12.99
N PRO A 169 12.32 -16.07 -12.32
CA PRO A 169 12.08 -15.09 -11.26
C PRO A 169 13.13 -15.18 -10.14
N GLU A 170 13.61 -16.39 -9.85
CA GLU A 170 14.62 -16.65 -8.82
C GLU A 170 15.96 -16.00 -9.16
N VAL A 171 16.36 -16.03 -10.44
CA VAL A 171 17.63 -15.45 -10.89
C VAL A 171 17.59 -13.93 -10.82
N VAL A 172 16.46 -13.32 -11.19
CA VAL A 172 16.30 -11.85 -11.09
C VAL A 172 16.27 -11.40 -9.63
N LEU A 173 15.56 -12.13 -8.76
CA LEU A 173 15.54 -11.83 -7.32
C LEU A 173 16.94 -11.98 -6.68
N GLU A 174 17.70 -13.02 -7.04
CA GLU A 174 19.07 -13.23 -6.56
C GLU A 174 20.01 -12.09 -7.00
N GLU A 175 19.89 -11.62 -8.24
CA GLU A 175 20.69 -10.50 -8.73
C GLU A 175 20.30 -9.16 -8.08
N ILE A 176 19.02 -8.93 -7.80
CA ILE A 176 18.58 -7.74 -7.05
C ILE A 176 19.11 -7.80 -5.61
N GLU A 177 19.01 -8.94 -4.93
CA GLU A 177 19.52 -9.10 -3.56
C GLU A 177 21.03 -8.90 -3.50
N ARG A 178 21.78 -9.42 -4.48
CA ARG A 178 23.23 -9.15 -4.62
C ARG A 178 23.52 -7.66 -4.81
N ALA A 179 22.80 -6.99 -5.70
CA ALA A 179 22.99 -5.57 -5.95
C ALA A 179 22.68 -4.71 -4.71
N GLU A 180 21.65 -5.08 -3.94
CA GLU A 180 21.34 -4.42 -2.66
C GLU A 180 22.41 -4.65 -1.60
N GLN A 181 22.94 -5.87 -1.49
CA GLN A 181 24.04 -6.20 -0.58
C GLN A 181 25.31 -5.42 -0.93
N ASP A 182 25.66 -5.35 -2.21
CA ASP A 182 26.82 -4.59 -2.70
C ASP A 182 26.68 -3.09 -2.39
N ALA A 183 25.49 -2.52 -2.63
CA ALA A 183 25.20 -1.12 -2.31
C ALA A 183 25.26 -0.82 -0.80
N ALA A 184 24.77 -1.75 0.03
CA ALA A 184 24.86 -1.64 1.48
C ALA A 184 26.33 -1.67 1.96
N ASP A 185 27.14 -2.60 1.44
CA ASP A 185 28.56 -2.73 1.76
C ASP A 185 29.37 -1.48 1.34
N GLU A 186 29.04 -0.89 0.18
CA GLU A 186 29.67 0.34 -0.30
C GLU A 186 29.34 1.56 0.59
N SER A 187 28.11 1.66 1.09
CA SER A 187 27.70 2.73 2.01
C SER A 187 28.42 2.68 3.37
N ILE A 188 28.74 1.48 3.85
CA ILE A 188 29.49 1.25 5.09
C ILE A 188 30.96 1.63 4.89
N ARG A 189 31.55 1.34 3.73
CA ARG A 189 32.96 1.67 3.41
C ARG A 189 33.20 3.15 3.14
N THR A 190 32.17 3.89 2.75
CA THR A 190 32.26 5.32 2.38
C THR A 190 31.79 6.28 3.47
N SER A 191 31.30 5.76 4.62
CA SER A 191 30.97 6.59 5.79
C SER A 191 32.25 7.01 6.54
N PRO A 192 32.53 8.33 6.68
CA PRO A 192 33.75 8.86 7.30
C PRO A 192 33.79 8.74 8.84
#